data_AF-A0A7J9PYK5-F1
#
_entry.id   AF-A0A7J9PYK5-F1
#
_cell.length_a   1.000
_cell.length_b   1.000
_cell.length_c   1.000
_cell.angle_alpha   90.00
_cell.angle_beta   90.00
_cell.angle_gamma   90.00
#
_symmetry.space_group_name_H-M   'P 1'
#
loop_
_entity.id
_entity.type
_entity.pdbx_description
1 polymer ?
#
loop_
_entity_poly.entity_id
_entity_poly.type
_entity_poly.pdbx_seq_one_letter_code
_entity_poly.pdbx_strand_id
1 'polypeptide(L)'
;MMLDWAEKYRPKNLREVVGNNEVLEEIRKWALSWEKGIPKKKGIIFVGGPGVGKTSSAIALANDFGWGVIELNASDQRNYEKIKRIAMFGAVYET
;
A
#
# COMPACT_ATOMS: atom_id res chain seq x y z
N MET A 1 6.38 -8.41 -23.21
CA MET A 1 7.00 -7.07 -23.04
C MET A 1 8.01 -7.17 -21.92
N MET A 2 9.24 -6.68 -22.12
CA MET A 2 10.26 -6.68 -21.07
C MET A 2 9.84 -5.68 -19.99
N LEU A 3 9.66 -6.16 -18.75
CA LEU A 3 9.36 -5.30 -17.60
C LEU A 3 10.56 -4.39 -17.32
N ASP A 4 10.29 -3.14 -16.94
CA ASP A 4 11.30 -2.25 -16.39
C ASP A 4 11.99 -2.91 -15.18
N TRP A 5 13.28 -2.64 -14.99
CA TRP A 5 14.05 -3.26 -13.90
C TRP A 5 13.47 -2.92 -12.53
N ALA A 6 12.96 -1.68 -12.36
CA ALA A 6 12.33 -1.25 -11.13
C ALA A 6 11.09 -2.10 -10.78
N GLU A 7 10.28 -2.47 -11.77
CA GLU A 7 9.13 -3.36 -11.57
C GLU A 7 9.55 -4.81 -11.39
N LYS A 8 10.53 -5.27 -12.17
CA LYS A 8 11.03 -6.64 -12.12
C LYS A 8 11.60 -7.01 -10.75
N TYR A 9 12.30 -6.07 -10.11
CA TYR A 9 12.94 -6.26 -8.81
C TYR A 9 12.24 -5.50 -7.67
N ARG A 10 11.00 -5.06 -7.89
CA ARG A 10 10.20 -4.43 -6.84
C ARG A 10 10.03 -5.43 -5.68
N PRO A 11 10.30 -5.03 -4.42
CA PRO A 11 10.08 -5.89 -3.26
C PRO A 11 8.65 -6.40 -3.23
N LYS A 12 8.49 -7.73 -3.08
CA LYS A 12 7.18 -8.36 -2.99
C LYS A 12 6.66 -8.41 -1.55
N ASN A 13 7.58 -8.47 -0.59
CA ASN A 13 7.29 -8.66 0.83
C ASN A 13 8.09 -7.62 1.63
N LEU A 14 7.64 -7.27 2.84
CA LEU A 14 8.33 -6.24 3.62
C LEU A 14 9.79 -6.61 3.93
N ARG A 15 10.09 -7.91 4.04
CA ARG A 15 11.45 -8.43 4.28
C ARG A 15 12.42 -8.18 3.12
N GLU A 16 11.92 -7.96 1.91
CA GLU A 16 12.73 -7.64 0.73
C GLU A 16 13.00 -6.14 0.60
N VAL A 17 12.32 -5.31 1.39
CA VAL A 17 12.56 -3.86 1.42
C VAL A 17 13.87 -3.60 2.16
N VAL A 18 14.82 -2.98 1.48
CA VAL A 18 16.14 -2.67 2.06
C VAL A 18 16.06 -1.35 2.84
N GLY A 19 16.37 -1.41 4.14
CA GLY A 19 16.41 -0.24 5.03
C GLY A 19 15.05 0.12 5.63
N ASN A 20 14.98 1.26 6.33
CA ASN A 20 13.77 1.76 7.01
C ASN A 20 13.15 0.77 8.02
N ASN A 21 13.95 -0.10 8.65
CA ASN A 21 13.48 -1.22 9.48
C ASN A 21 12.46 -0.80 10.55
N GLU A 22 12.67 0.34 11.22
CA GLU A 22 11.73 0.86 12.23
C GLU A 22 10.37 1.19 11.63
N VAL A 23 10.34 1.84 10.46
CA VAL A 23 9.11 2.17 9.73
C VAL A 23 8.43 0.90 9.25
N LEU A 24 9.18 -0.08 8.74
CA LEU A 24 8.64 -1.38 8.30
C LEU A 24 7.95 -2.12 9.46
N GLU A 25 8.54 -2.06 10.65
CA GLU A 25 7.95 -2.65 11.84
C GLU A 25 6.71 -1.88 12.31
N GLU A 26 6.70 -0.55 12.24
CA GLU A 26 5.51 0.26 12.57
C GLU A 26 4.33 -0.01 11.63
N ILE A 27 4.55 -0.05 10.32
CA ILE A 27 3.46 -0.33 9.37
C ILE A 27 2.95 -1.77 9.49
N ARG A 28 3.82 -2.73 9.83
CA ARG A 28 3.43 -4.11 10.14
C ARG A 28 2.57 -4.17 11.39
N LYS A 29 2.94 -3.46 12.46
CA LYS A 29 2.12 -3.34 13.68
C LYS A 29 0.77 -2.69 13.41
N TRP A 30 0.74 -1.66 12.57
CA TRP A 30 -0.51 -1.05 12.12
C TRP A 30 -1.38 -2.06 11.37
N ALA A 31 -0.82 -2.84 10.45
CA ALA A 31 -1.58 -3.86 9.74
C ALA A 31 -2.13 -4.95 10.67
N LEU A 32 -1.32 -5.48 11.59
CA LEU A 32 -1.76 -6.42 12.63
C LEU A 32 -2.87 -5.87 13.53
N SER A 33 -2.96 -4.55 13.69
CA SER A 33 -4.02 -3.94 14.50
C SER A 33 -5.40 -4.10 13.87
N TRP A 34 -5.49 -4.23 12.54
CA TRP A 34 -6.74 -4.49 11.83
C TRP A 34 -7.29 -5.90 12.06
N GLU A 35 -6.42 -6.90 12.28
CA GLU A 35 -6.84 -8.26 12.63
C GLU A 35 -7.50 -8.33 14.01
N LYS A 36 -7.20 -7.36 14.89
CA LYS A 36 -7.79 -7.24 16.23
C LYS A 36 -9.10 -6.45 16.26
N GLY A 37 -9.60 -6.05 15.09
CA GLY A 37 -10.74 -5.16 14.92
C GLY A 37 -10.35 -3.79 14.37
N ILE A 38 -11.30 -2.86 14.30
CA ILE A 38 -11.07 -1.54 13.68
C ILE A 38 -10.13 -0.70 14.56
N PRO A 39 -8.93 -0.33 14.07
CA PRO A 39 -7.99 0.44 14.88
C PRO A 39 -8.40 1.90 15.01
N LYS A 40 -7.91 2.55 16.07
CA LYS A 40 -8.10 4.00 16.30
C LYS A 40 -7.52 4.84 15.16
N LYS A 41 -6.37 4.43 14.60
CA LYS A 41 -5.73 5.05 13.43
C LYS A 41 -6.03 4.19 12.19
N LYS A 42 -7.02 4.60 11.40
CA LYS A 42 -7.48 3.86 10.22
C LYS A 42 -6.63 4.07 8.96
N GLY A 43 -5.67 4.98 8.99
CA GLY A 43 -4.83 5.27 7.84
C GLY A 43 -3.43 5.65 8.27
N ILE A 44 -2.50 5.44 7.35
CA ILE A 44 -1.10 5.82 7.46
C ILE A 44 -0.73 6.72 6.28
N ILE A 45 0.23 7.62 6.51
CA ILE A 45 0.76 8.51 5.48
C ILE A 45 2.25 8.23 5.38
N PHE A 46 2.71 7.83 4.20
CA PHE A 46 4.14 7.69 3.93
C PHE A 46 4.75 9.02 3.52
N VAL A 47 5.75 9.50 4.26
CA VAL A 47 6.46 10.76 3.99
C VAL A 47 7.94 10.46 3.76
N GLY A 48 8.52 11.06 2.72
CA GLY A 48 9.94 10.89 2.39
C GLY A 48 10.26 11.25 0.94
N GLY A 49 11.55 11.38 0.61
CA GLY A 49 12.02 11.74 -0.73
C GLY A 49 11.59 10.77 -1.84
N PRO A 50 11.71 11.15 -3.13
CA PRO A 50 11.41 10.26 -4.24
C PRO A 50 12.33 9.01 -4.22
N GLY A 51 11.81 7.85 -4.62
CA GLY A 51 12.61 6.61 -4.74
C GLY A 51 12.96 5.88 -3.44
N VAL A 52 12.57 6.36 -2.26
CA VAL A 52 12.91 5.72 -0.95
C VAL A 52 12.06 4.50 -0.58
N GLY A 53 11.27 3.97 -1.51
CA GLY A 53 10.48 2.75 -1.30
C GLY A 53 9.07 2.94 -0.73
N LYS A 54 8.54 4.16 -0.61
CA LYS A 54 7.19 4.41 -0.05
C LYS A 54 6.08 3.56 -0.69
N THR A 55 5.93 3.65 -2.01
CA THR A 55 4.92 2.89 -2.76
C THR A 55 5.20 1.39 -2.69
N SER A 56 6.47 0.99 -2.84
CA SER A 56 6.88 -0.41 -2.75
C SER A 56 6.55 -1.02 -1.38
N SER A 57 6.77 -0.30 -0.28
CA SER A 57 6.45 -0.76 1.07
C SER A 57 4.94 -0.92 1.28
N ALA A 58 4.11 -0.04 0.73
CA ALA A 58 2.66 -0.16 0.82
C ALA A 58 2.14 -1.42 0.09
N ILE A 59 2.66 -1.68 -1.11
CA ILE A 59 2.29 -2.86 -1.91
C ILE A 59 2.82 -4.14 -1.26
N ALA A 60 4.06 -4.12 -0.77
CA ALA A 60 4.66 -5.25 -0.07
C ALA A 60 3.92 -5.59 1.23
N LEU A 61 3.47 -4.57 1.98
CA LEU A 61 2.62 -4.76 3.16
C LEU A 61 1.29 -5.42 2.77
N ALA A 62 0.62 -4.93 1.74
CA ALA A 62 -0.64 -5.52 1.29
C ALA A 62 -0.46 -6.99 0.90
N ASN A 63 0.62 -7.32 0.18
CA ASN A 63 0.92 -8.71 -0.18
C ASN A 63 1.20 -9.60 1.04
N ASP A 64 1.98 -9.12 2.02
CA ASP A 64 2.26 -9.85 3.27
C ASP A 64 0.98 -10.25 4.04
N PHE A 65 -0.10 -9.47 3.89
CA PHE A 65 -1.40 -9.67 4.55
C PHE A 65 -2.50 -10.17 3.61
N GLY A 66 -2.18 -10.45 2.34
CA GLY A 66 -3.14 -10.92 1.34
C GLY A 66 -4.25 -9.92 0.99
N TRP A 67 -3.98 -8.61 1.11
CA TRP A 67 -4.96 -7.56 0.81
C TRP A 67 -4.99 -7.21 -0.67
N GLY A 68 -6.19 -6.94 -1.19
CA GLY A 68 -6.37 -6.30 -2.49
C GLY A 68 -5.78 -4.88 -2.50
N VAL A 69 -5.11 -4.50 -3.59
CA VAL A 69 -4.49 -3.19 -3.74
C VAL A 69 -5.25 -2.36 -4.77
N ILE A 70 -5.74 -1.20 -4.33
CA ILE A 70 -6.31 -0.18 -5.20
C ILE A 70 -5.38 1.03 -5.17
N GLU A 71 -4.65 1.24 -6.26
CA GLU A 71 -3.76 2.39 -6.43
C GLU A 71 -4.49 3.53 -7.15
N LEU A 72 -4.44 4.74 -6.57
CA LEU A 72 -5.01 5.95 -7.15
C LEU A 72 -3.88 6.97 -7.37
N ASN A 73 -3.54 7.25 -8.62
CA ASN A 73 -2.49 8.20 -8.96
C ASN A 73 -3.03 9.62 -9.21
N ALA A 74 -2.29 10.63 -8.74
CA ALA A 74 -2.69 12.04 -8.75
C ALA A 74 -2.74 12.67 -10.16
N SER A 75 -2.06 12.05 -11.13
CA SER A 75 -2.10 12.40 -12.55
C SER A 75 -3.32 11.84 -13.27
N ASP A 76 -3.85 10.70 -12.81
CA ASP A 76 -4.93 10.02 -13.50
C ASP A 76 -6.30 10.60 -13.17
N GLN A 77 -6.61 10.91 -11.90
CA GLN A 77 -7.99 11.24 -11.52
C GLN A 77 -8.09 12.13 -10.27
N ARG A 78 -8.37 13.43 -10.47
CA ARG A 78 -8.74 14.37 -9.39
C ARG A 78 -10.24 14.68 -9.34
N ASN A 79 -11.11 13.76 -9.75
CA ASN A 79 -12.55 13.93 -9.56
C ASN A 79 -13.01 13.09 -8.36
N TYR A 80 -13.55 13.75 -7.33
CA TYR A 80 -14.13 13.16 -6.13
C TYR A 80 -15.08 12.00 -6.46
N GLU A 81 -15.91 12.16 -7.49
CA GLU A 81 -16.89 11.15 -7.92
C GLU A 81 -16.23 9.85 -8.38
N LYS A 82 -15.09 9.93 -9.06
CA LYS A 82 -14.37 8.73 -9.50
C LYS A 82 -13.68 8.01 -8.33
N ILE A 83 -13.09 8.75 -7.39
CA ILE A 83 -12.48 8.18 -6.18
C ILE A 83 -13.56 7.46 -5.36
N LYS A 84 -14.70 8.12 -5.13
CA LYS A 84 -15.84 7.55 -4.40
C LYS A 84 -16.35 6.28 -5.08
N ARG A 85 -16.45 6.30 -6.41
CA ARG A 85 -16.84 5.13 -7.20
C ARG A 85 -15.86 3.97 -6.96
N ILE A 86 -14.57 4.16 -7.20
CA ILE A 86 -13.57 3.08 -7.09
C ILE A 86 -13.54 2.51 -5.67
N ALA A 87 -13.53 3.37 -4.64
CA ALA A 87 -13.53 2.92 -3.26
C ALA A 87 -14.80 2.11 -2.89
N MET A 88 -15.96 2.53 -3.40
CA MET A 88 -17.22 1.83 -3.19
C MET A 88 -17.25 0.46 -3.89
N PHE A 89 -16.78 0.39 -5.14
CA PHE A 89 -16.69 -0.89 -5.86
C PHE A 89 -15.68 -1.84 -5.18
N GLY A 90 -14.52 -1.36 -4.75
CA GLY A 90 -13.56 -2.18 -3.99
C GLY A 90 -14.15 -2.76 -2.71
N ALA A 91 -14.88 -1.95 -1.93
CA ALA A 91 -15.47 -2.38 -0.66
C ALA A 91 -16.65 -3.35 -0.82
N VAL A 92 -17.39 -3.29 -1.93
CA VAL A 92 -18.62 -4.08 -2.14
C VAL A 92 -18.36 -5.39 -2.87
N TYR A 93 -17.32 -5.47 -3.71
CA TYR A 93 -17.10 -6.61 -4.61
C TYR A 93 -15.88 -7.48 -4.25
N GLU A 94 -15.10 -7.16 -3.22
CA GLU A 94 -14.06 -8.05 -2.65
C GLU A 94 -14.54 -8.81 -1.39
N THR A 95 -15.82 -9.21 -1.34
CA THR A 95 -16.33 -10.21 -0.37
C THR A 95 -16.51 -11.55 -1.06
#